data_AF-A0A537EAB5-F1
#
_entry.id   AF-A0A537EAB5-F1
#
_cell.length_a   1.000
_cell.length_b   1.000
_cell.length_c   1.000
_cell.angle_alpha   90.00
_cell.angle_beta   90.00
_cell.angle_gamma   90.00
#
_symmetry.space_group_name_H-M   'P 1'
#
loop_
_entity.id
_entity.type
_entity.pdbx_description
1 polymer ?
#
loop_
_entity_poly.entity_id
_entity_poly.type
_entity_poly.pdbx_seq_one_letter_code
_entity_poly.pdbx_strand_id
1 'polypeptide(L)'
;MEGWLSHPAVQAGAAPFAVGLLVAAIGMPLRLAGLAAAAGFATALYLTGNFVFEPLTALRKLALVGIGAGLLGWVTDLAFKPARTAGIMLGLLAGAASTWVFSTVLMQRPPLEAVGHGVGTGLLVLVTVAFMLDLHSHPIRAGAAGVGLGLGAGISAILSASALIGMYGLALGAACSGFLLVAMIFGSRAAAGTSFTLAAGLIASLLAAGALLLAKLPWHAAAALALVPAAVRLPLPERAHPALQAVVASIYALAVAALACALAWLASRR
;
A
#
# COMPACT_ATOMS: atom_id res chain seq x y z
N MET A 1 21.00 -15.97 -16.24
CA MET A 1 19.88 -15.89 -15.27
C MET A 1 19.88 -14.57 -14.51
N GLU A 2 21.04 -14.04 -14.09
CA GLU A 2 21.15 -12.77 -13.37
C GLU A 2 20.61 -11.54 -14.14
N GLY A 3 20.82 -11.48 -15.46
CA GLY A 3 20.29 -10.39 -16.30
C GLY A 3 18.76 -10.33 -16.43
N TRP A 4 18.05 -11.43 -16.11
CA TRP A 4 16.58 -11.44 -16.09
C TRP A 4 16.01 -10.95 -14.76
N LEU A 5 16.71 -11.22 -13.65
CA LEU A 5 16.30 -10.76 -12.31
C LEU A 5 16.56 -9.26 -12.09
N SER A 6 17.48 -8.67 -12.85
CA SER A 6 17.72 -7.23 -12.86
C SER A 6 16.71 -6.43 -13.69
N HIS A 7 15.83 -7.10 -14.44
CA HIS A 7 14.87 -6.40 -15.29
C HIS A 7 13.77 -5.72 -14.45
N PRO A 8 13.52 -4.41 -14.61
CA PRO A 8 12.62 -3.65 -13.74
C PRO A 8 11.18 -4.19 -13.72
N ALA A 9 10.70 -4.73 -14.84
CA ALA A 9 9.39 -5.39 -14.91
C ALA A 9 9.28 -6.65 -14.02
N VAL A 10 10.39 -7.37 -13.84
CA VAL A 10 10.45 -8.54 -12.95
C VAL A 10 10.47 -8.07 -11.49
N GLN A 11 11.29 -7.06 -11.18
CA GLN A 11 11.46 -6.54 -9.82
C GLN A 11 10.23 -5.80 -9.28
N ALA A 12 9.56 -5.02 -10.14
CA ALA A 12 8.40 -4.22 -9.76
C ALA A 12 7.06 -4.90 -10.06
N GLY A 13 7.05 -6.06 -10.71
CA GLY A 13 5.83 -6.70 -11.20
C GLY A 13 5.79 -8.20 -10.95
N ALA A 14 6.49 -8.97 -11.80
CA ALA A 14 6.35 -10.42 -11.83
C ALA A 14 6.75 -11.11 -10.52
N ALA A 15 7.88 -10.74 -9.92
CA ALA A 15 8.34 -11.36 -8.68
C ALA A 15 7.47 -10.99 -7.46
N PRO A 16 7.11 -9.70 -7.23
CA PRO A 16 6.16 -9.34 -6.17
C PRO A 16 4.79 -10.00 -6.32
N PHE A 17 4.29 -10.12 -7.55
CA PHE A 17 3.04 -10.82 -7.84
C PHE A 17 3.11 -12.31 -7.47
N ALA A 18 4.16 -12.99 -7.94
CA ALA A 18 4.34 -14.42 -7.65
C ALA A 18 4.50 -14.69 -6.15
N VAL A 19 5.27 -13.86 -5.44
CA VAL A 19 5.44 -14.01 -3.99
C VAL A 19 4.14 -13.69 -3.25
N GLY A 20 3.43 -12.62 -3.63
CA GLY A 20 2.12 -12.30 -3.05
C GLY A 20 1.11 -13.44 -3.25
N LEU A 21 1.08 -14.05 -4.43
CA LEU A 21 0.25 -15.21 -4.75
C LEU A 21 0.61 -16.42 -3.90
N LEU A 22 1.89 -16.78 -3.82
CA LEU A 22 2.36 -17.93 -3.05
C LEU A 22 2.10 -17.77 -1.55
N VAL A 23 2.41 -16.60 -0.99
CA VAL A 23 2.18 -16.31 0.43
C VAL A 23 0.68 -16.31 0.75
N ALA A 24 -0.16 -15.77 -0.14
CA ALA A 24 -1.61 -15.82 0.03
C ALA A 24 -2.15 -17.25 -0.05
N ALA A 25 -1.69 -18.06 -1.00
CA ALA A 25 -2.16 -19.44 -1.19
C ALA A 25 -1.70 -20.38 -0.06
N ILE A 26 -0.41 -20.33 0.29
CA ILE A 26 0.19 -21.18 1.34
C ILE A 26 -0.26 -20.70 2.73
N GLY A 27 -0.41 -19.39 2.93
CA GLY A 27 -0.80 -18.78 4.19
C GLY A 27 -2.29 -18.87 4.50
N MET A 28 -3.14 -19.21 3.52
CA MET A 28 -4.59 -19.34 3.70
C MET A 28 -5.01 -20.26 4.86
N PRO A 29 -4.54 -21.53 4.96
CA PRO A 29 -4.92 -22.42 6.05
C PRO A 29 -4.52 -21.91 7.44
N LEU A 30 -3.47 -21.09 7.52
CA LEU A 30 -2.91 -20.57 8.76
C LEU A 30 -3.37 -19.15 9.09
N ARG A 31 -4.32 -18.58 8.33
CA ARG A 31 -4.74 -17.16 8.42
C ARG A 31 -3.58 -16.17 8.24
N LEU A 32 -2.53 -16.58 7.55
CA LEU A 32 -1.33 -15.81 7.22
C LEU A 32 -1.41 -15.15 5.84
N ALA A 33 -2.51 -15.34 5.10
CA ALA A 33 -2.67 -14.80 3.75
C ALA A 33 -2.49 -13.27 3.70
N GLY A 34 -2.74 -12.58 4.83
CA GLY A 34 -2.55 -11.13 4.89
C GLY A 34 -1.09 -10.65 4.90
N LEU A 35 -0.10 -11.53 5.07
CA LEU A 35 1.31 -11.17 4.91
C LEU A 35 1.72 -10.99 3.44
N ALA A 36 0.85 -11.35 2.48
CA ALA A 36 1.13 -11.29 1.05
C ALA A 36 1.62 -9.92 0.56
N ALA A 37 0.99 -8.83 1.02
CA ALA A 37 1.38 -7.47 0.65
C ALA A 37 2.80 -7.13 1.16
N ALA A 38 3.10 -7.45 2.42
CA ALA A 38 4.41 -7.20 3.01
C ALA A 38 5.51 -8.06 2.36
N ALA A 39 5.23 -9.34 2.09
CA ALA A 39 6.19 -10.27 1.49
C ALA A 39 6.51 -9.92 0.03
N GLY A 40 5.50 -9.58 -0.78
CA GLY A 40 5.72 -9.14 -2.16
C GLY A 40 6.49 -7.81 -2.22
N PHE A 41 6.21 -6.88 -1.29
CA PHE A 41 6.98 -5.65 -1.16
C PHE A 41 8.43 -5.89 -0.71
N ALA A 42 8.65 -6.77 0.28
CA ALA A 42 9.99 -7.17 0.72
C ALA A 42 10.80 -7.81 -0.41
N THR A 43 10.15 -8.56 -1.29
CA THR A 43 10.78 -9.14 -2.48
C THR A 43 11.30 -8.06 -3.43
N ALA A 44 10.52 -7.00 -3.67
CA ALA A 44 10.99 -5.87 -4.48
C ALA A 44 12.17 -5.14 -3.82
N LEU A 45 12.15 -4.96 -2.49
CA LEU A 45 13.28 -4.36 -1.75
C LEU A 45 14.56 -5.20 -1.87
N TYR A 46 14.42 -6.52 -1.79
CA TYR A 46 15.53 -7.45 -1.94
C TYR A 46 16.12 -7.39 -3.36
N LEU A 47 15.27 -7.47 -4.38
CA LEU A 47 15.71 -7.46 -5.79
C LEU A 47 16.31 -6.12 -6.22
N THR A 48 15.85 -5.01 -5.63
CA THR A 48 16.40 -3.67 -5.88
C THR A 48 17.68 -3.37 -5.08
N GLY A 49 18.16 -4.31 -4.25
CA GLY A 49 19.40 -4.15 -3.48
C GLY A 49 19.30 -3.22 -2.26
N ASN A 50 18.08 -2.86 -1.84
CA ASN A 50 17.86 -1.89 -0.75
C ASN A 50 17.63 -2.53 0.62
N PHE A 51 18.05 -3.79 0.80
CA PHE A 51 17.91 -4.53 2.07
C PHE A 51 19.04 -4.28 3.09
N VAL A 52 19.97 -3.37 2.80
CA VAL A 52 20.99 -2.92 3.75
C VAL A 52 20.38 -1.79 4.60
N PHE A 53 20.54 -1.83 5.92
CA PHE A 53 19.92 -0.84 6.81
C PHE A 53 20.81 0.36 7.14
N GLU A 54 22.12 0.26 6.93
CA GLU A 54 23.07 1.36 7.19
C GLU A 54 23.57 2.01 5.90
N PRO A 55 23.44 3.33 5.73
CA PRO A 55 22.77 4.31 6.60
C PRO A 55 21.22 4.25 6.55
N LEU A 56 20.55 4.70 7.63
CA LEU A 56 19.08 4.69 7.79
C LEU A 56 18.41 5.83 6.98
N THR A 57 18.31 5.66 5.67
CA THR A 57 17.60 6.60 4.78
C THR A 57 16.08 6.54 4.94
N ALA A 58 15.35 7.56 4.47
CA ALA A 58 13.88 7.59 4.54
C ALA A 58 13.23 6.37 3.86
N LEU A 59 13.76 5.92 2.73
CA LEU A 59 13.26 4.72 2.02
C LEU A 59 13.49 3.44 2.82
N ARG A 60 14.60 3.33 3.55
CA ARG A 60 14.88 2.17 4.42
C ARG A 60 14.02 2.18 5.68
N LYS A 61 13.74 3.36 6.24
CA LYS A 61 12.74 3.52 7.32
C LYS A 61 11.34 3.12 6.85
N LEU A 62 10.95 3.53 5.63
CA LEU A 62 9.69 3.11 5.00
C LEU A 62 9.64 1.59 4.86
N ALA A 63 10.71 0.97 4.36
CA ALA A 63 10.83 -0.47 4.24
C ALA A 63 10.62 -1.19 5.58
N LEU A 64 11.32 -0.74 6.61
CA LEU A 64 11.23 -1.29 7.97
C LEU A 64 9.83 -1.18 8.55
N VAL A 65 9.21 0.01 8.44
CA VAL A 65 7.85 0.26 8.93
C VAL A 65 6.81 -0.54 8.13
N GLY A 66 6.98 -0.68 6.82
CA GLY A 66 6.11 -1.45 5.93
C GLY A 66 6.11 -2.95 6.24
N ILE A 67 7.30 -3.54 6.42
CA ILE A 67 7.43 -4.95 6.81
C ILE A 67 6.92 -5.15 8.24
N GLY A 68 7.30 -4.24 9.16
CA GLY A 68 6.83 -4.25 10.55
C GLY A 68 5.32 -4.18 10.68
N ALA A 69 4.63 -3.44 9.80
CA ALA A 69 3.17 -3.38 9.76
C ALA A 69 2.51 -4.73 9.41
N GLY A 70 3.09 -5.52 8.51
CA GLY A 70 2.58 -6.87 8.25
C GLY A 70 2.66 -7.76 9.49
N LEU A 71 3.79 -7.72 10.20
CA LEU A 71 3.98 -8.48 11.45
C LEU A 71 3.08 -7.99 12.57
N LEU A 72 2.96 -6.68 12.76
CA LEU A 72 2.05 -6.08 13.74
C LEU A 72 0.59 -6.46 13.45
N GLY A 73 0.17 -6.38 12.19
CA GLY A 73 -1.16 -6.78 11.78
C GLY A 73 -1.43 -8.27 12.04
N TRP A 74 -0.41 -9.11 11.88
CA TRP A 74 -0.52 -10.53 12.22
C TRP A 74 -0.67 -10.77 13.72
N VAL A 75 0.11 -10.06 14.54
CA VAL A 75 -0.03 -10.09 16.01
C VAL A 75 -1.41 -9.58 16.43
N THR A 76 -1.94 -8.53 15.79
CA THR A 76 -3.29 -8.03 16.10
C THR A 76 -4.39 -9.00 15.69
N ASP A 77 -4.23 -9.71 14.57
CA ASP A 77 -5.18 -10.76 14.14
C ASP A 77 -5.23 -11.96 15.11
N LEU A 78 -4.14 -12.23 15.83
CA LEU A 78 -4.06 -13.28 16.85
C LEU A 78 -4.51 -12.84 18.24
N ALA A 79 -4.11 -11.63 18.66
CA ALA A 79 -4.28 -11.17 20.04
C ALA A 79 -5.62 -10.48 20.32
N PHE A 80 -6.25 -9.86 19.31
CA PHE A 80 -7.43 -9.02 19.52
C PHE A 80 -8.56 -9.35 18.55
N LYS A 81 -9.80 -9.37 19.05
CA LYS A 81 -10.96 -9.20 18.16
C LYS A 81 -10.94 -7.74 17.68
N PRO A 82 -10.92 -7.48 16.36
CA PRO A 82 -10.80 -6.13 15.84
C PRO A 82 -12.00 -5.28 16.30
N ALA A 83 -11.74 -4.37 17.24
CA ALA A 83 -12.70 -3.37 17.67
C ALA A 83 -12.66 -2.18 16.70
N ARG A 84 -13.79 -1.50 16.49
CA ARG A 84 -13.88 -0.31 15.62
C ARG A 84 -12.87 0.79 15.99
N THR A 85 -12.48 0.88 17.26
CA THR A 85 -11.48 1.82 17.78
C THR A 85 -10.04 1.44 17.42
N ALA A 86 -9.75 0.15 17.17
CA ALA A 86 -8.42 -0.32 16.81
C ALA A 86 -7.94 0.29 15.48
N GLY A 87 -8.87 0.51 14.53
CA GLY A 87 -8.57 1.15 13.25
C GLY A 87 -7.98 2.56 13.42
N ILE A 88 -8.58 3.36 14.30
CA ILE A 88 -8.14 4.74 14.57
C ILE A 88 -6.81 4.74 15.34
N MET A 89 -6.66 3.87 16.34
CA MET A 89 -5.43 3.79 17.12
C MET A 89 -4.24 3.36 16.26
N LEU A 90 -4.41 2.33 15.43
CA LEU A 90 -3.39 1.87 14.48
C LEU A 90 -3.11 2.94 13.41
N GLY A 91 -4.14 3.67 12.96
CA GLY A 91 -3.98 4.82 12.06
C GLY A 91 -3.17 5.96 12.68
N LEU A 92 -3.40 6.28 13.95
CA LEU A 92 -2.62 7.29 14.69
C LEU A 92 -1.16 6.86 14.85
N LEU A 93 -0.92 5.60 15.24
CA LEU A 93 0.43 5.04 15.35
C LEU A 93 1.15 5.07 13.99
N ALA A 94 0.45 4.69 12.91
CA ALA A 94 0.95 4.77 11.55
C ALA A 94 1.27 6.21 11.12
N GLY A 95 0.40 7.17 11.45
CA GLY A 95 0.62 8.59 11.21
C GLY A 95 1.85 9.11 11.93
N ALA A 96 2.03 8.78 13.21
CA ALA A 96 3.23 9.11 13.97
C ALA A 96 4.48 8.45 13.36
N ALA A 97 4.40 7.17 13.00
CA ALA A 97 5.49 6.46 12.34
C ALA A 97 5.92 7.13 11.02
N SER A 98 4.97 7.68 10.25
CA SER A 98 5.27 8.40 9.02
C SER A 98 6.11 9.66 9.25
N THR A 99 5.83 10.41 10.32
CA THR A 99 6.64 11.60 10.67
C THR A 99 8.07 11.21 11.04
N TRP A 100 8.25 10.06 11.71
CA TRP A 100 9.58 9.52 11.99
C TRP A 100 10.31 9.05 10.72
N VAL A 101 9.62 8.39 9.79
CA VAL A 101 10.17 7.94 8.50
C VAL A 101 10.74 9.14 7.72
N PHE A 102 10.00 10.24 7.66
CA PHE A 102 10.38 11.44 6.90
C PHE A 102 11.07 12.52 7.73
N SER A 103 11.42 12.24 9.00
CA SER A 103 12.06 13.19 9.91
C SER A 103 13.26 13.91 9.29
N THR A 104 14.17 13.19 8.64
CA THR A 104 15.36 13.77 8.01
C THR A 104 15.03 14.72 6.87
N VAL A 105 13.93 14.48 6.15
CA VAL A 105 13.46 15.33 5.05
C VAL A 105 12.76 16.58 5.60
N LEU A 106 11.99 16.42 6.68
CA LEU A 106 11.28 17.52 7.33
C LEU A 106 12.25 18.47 8.04
N MET A 107 13.32 17.95 8.65
CA MET A 107 14.36 18.76 9.32
C MET A 107 15.17 19.64 8.36
N GLN A 108 15.16 19.34 7.06
CA GLN A 108 15.83 20.15 6.05
C GLN A 108 15.00 21.36 5.60
N ARG A 109 13.74 21.46 6.05
CA ARG A 109 12.80 22.53 5.65
C ARG A 109 12.66 23.60 6.73
N PRO A 110 12.24 24.82 6.37
CA PRO A 110 11.90 25.83 7.36
C PRO A 110 10.81 25.32 8.33
N PRO A 111 10.83 25.73 9.61
CA PRO A 111 10.02 25.08 10.66
C PRO A 111 8.52 25.06 10.38
N LEU A 112 8.00 26.15 9.82
CA LEU A 112 6.57 26.32 9.56
C LEU A 112 6.07 25.41 8.43
N GLU A 113 6.87 25.25 7.37
CA GLU A 113 6.58 24.31 6.28
C GLU A 113 6.80 22.86 6.71
N ALA A 114 7.81 22.60 7.54
CA ALA A 114 8.07 21.27 8.08
C ALA A 114 6.89 20.74 8.89
N VAL A 115 6.29 21.58 9.73
CA VAL A 115 5.08 21.23 10.49
C VAL A 115 3.90 20.99 9.55
N GLY A 116 3.67 21.87 8.57
CA GLY A 116 2.57 21.70 7.61
C GLY A 116 2.66 20.39 6.82
N HIS A 117 3.84 20.06 6.30
CA HIS A 117 4.08 18.81 5.59
C HIS A 117 4.04 17.58 6.51
N GLY A 118 4.55 17.68 7.74
CA GLY A 118 4.48 16.62 8.73
C GLY A 118 3.04 16.27 9.14
N VAL A 119 2.23 17.29 9.42
CA VAL A 119 0.80 17.10 9.73
C VAL A 119 0.03 16.56 8.52
N GLY A 120 0.27 17.10 7.32
CA GLY A 120 -0.38 16.64 6.10
C GLY A 120 -0.08 15.17 5.77
N THR A 121 1.18 14.76 5.90
CA THR A 121 1.59 13.35 5.68
C THR A 121 1.05 12.42 6.76
N GLY A 122 1.08 12.83 8.02
CA GLY A 122 0.49 12.06 9.12
C GLY A 122 -1.02 11.85 8.94
N LEU A 123 -1.75 12.90 8.54
CA LEU A 123 -3.19 12.83 8.27
C LEU A 123 -3.50 11.92 7.07
N LEU A 124 -2.74 12.05 5.98
CA LEU A 124 -2.87 11.19 4.80
C LEU A 124 -2.74 9.69 5.18
N VAL A 125 -1.69 9.38 5.95
CA VAL A 125 -1.41 8.01 6.40
C VAL A 125 -2.51 7.50 7.32
N LEU A 126 -2.91 8.32 8.31
CA LEU A 126 -3.98 7.98 9.24
C LEU A 126 -5.28 7.63 8.51
N VAL A 127 -5.73 8.51 7.61
CA VAL A 127 -7.00 8.33 6.88
C VAL A 127 -6.94 7.10 5.99
N THR A 128 -5.85 6.91 5.25
CA THR A 128 -5.70 5.77 4.34
C THR A 128 -5.68 4.44 5.11
N VAL A 129 -4.93 4.38 6.21
CA VAL A 129 -4.82 3.18 7.06
C VAL A 129 -6.14 2.89 7.76
N ALA A 130 -6.79 3.90 8.34
CA ALA A 130 -8.08 3.73 8.99
C ALA A 130 -9.14 3.21 8.00
N PHE A 131 -9.20 3.78 6.80
CA PHE A 131 -10.14 3.31 5.78
C PHE A 131 -9.82 1.91 5.28
N MET A 132 -8.55 1.54 5.15
CA MET A 132 -8.15 0.17 4.79
C MET A 132 -8.51 -0.84 5.89
N LEU A 133 -8.32 -0.50 7.17
CA LEU A 133 -8.63 -1.40 8.29
C LEU A 133 -10.12 -1.73 8.39
N ASP A 134 -11.02 -0.83 8.01
CA ASP A 134 -12.45 -1.15 7.92
C ASP A 134 -12.74 -2.26 6.88
N LEU A 135 -11.87 -2.47 5.89
CA LEU A 135 -12.01 -3.51 4.86
C LEU A 135 -11.47 -4.88 5.30
N HIS A 136 -10.91 -5.02 6.51
CA HIS A 136 -10.26 -6.24 7.01
C HIS A 136 -11.11 -7.52 6.91
N SER A 137 -12.43 -7.42 7.04
CA SER A 137 -13.37 -8.54 6.97
C SER A 137 -13.82 -8.88 5.54
N HIS A 138 -13.48 -8.05 4.56
CA HIS A 138 -13.91 -8.19 3.16
C HIS A 138 -12.70 -8.35 2.25
N PRO A 139 -12.19 -9.59 2.06
CA PRO A 139 -10.89 -9.79 1.43
C PRO A 139 -10.82 -9.33 -0.02
N ILE A 140 -11.90 -9.50 -0.79
CA ILE A 140 -11.99 -9.03 -2.17
C ILE A 140 -11.86 -7.50 -2.23
N ARG A 141 -12.56 -6.79 -1.32
CA ARG A 141 -12.50 -5.33 -1.23
C ARG A 141 -11.11 -4.87 -0.81
N ALA A 142 -10.54 -5.50 0.21
CA ALA A 142 -9.20 -5.18 0.71
C ALA A 142 -8.15 -5.36 -0.39
N GLY A 143 -8.18 -6.50 -1.10
CA GLY A 143 -7.28 -6.78 -2.22
C GLY A 143 -7.40 -5.75 -3.35
N ALA A 144 -8.62 -5.45 -3.79
CA ALA A 144 -8.86 -4.44 -4.83
C ALA A 144 -8.40 -3.03 -4.42
N ALA A 145 -8.67 -2.63 -3.18
CA ALA A 145 -8.19 -1.36 -2.64
C ALA A 145 -6.65 -1.32 -2.57
N GLY A 146 -6.00 -2.42 -2.17
CA GLY A 146 -4.55 -2.56 -2.17
C GLY A 146 -3.93 -2.47 -3.58
N VAL A 147 -4.57 -3.08 -4.58
CA VAL A 147 -4.15 -2.96 -6.00
C VAL A 147 -4.25 -1.52 -6.47
N GLY A 148 -5.40 -0.87 -6.27
CA GLY A 148 -5.61 0.52 -6.67
C GLY A 148 -4.66 1.49 -5.97
N LEU A 149 -4.45 1.31 -4.67
CA LEU A 149 -3.51 2.11 -3.88
C LEU A 149 -2.06 1.91 -4.34
N GLY A 150 -1.62 0.67 -4.53
CA GLY A 150 -0.26 0.36 -4.98
C GLY A 150 0.02 0.90 -6.38
N LEU A 151 -0.82 0.56 -7.36
CA LEU A 151 -0.67 1.04 -8.74
C LEU A 151 -0.82 2.56 -8.82
N GLY A 152 -1.81 3.13 -8.12
CA GLY A 152 -2.03 4.58 -8.08
C GLY A 152 -0.85 5.33 -7.49
N ALA A 153 -0.34 4.91 -6.33
CA ALA A 153 0.84 5.51 -5.70
C ALA A 153 2.10 5.34 -6.58
N GLY A 154 2.28 4.16 -7.18
CA GLY A 154 3.41 3.86 -8.06
C GLY A 154 3.41 4.71 -9.32
N ILE A 155 2.34 4.66 -10.12
CA ILE A 155 2.23 5.42 -11.37
C ILE A 155 2.30 6.93 -11.09
N SER A 156 1.61 7.41 -10.06
CA SER A 156 1.67 8.83 -9.68
C SER A 156 3.08 9.26 -9.28
N ALA A 157 3.84 8.41 -8.59
CA ALA A 157 5.24 8.70 -8.25
C ALA A 157 6.14 8.76 -9.49
N ILE A 158 5.95 7.86 -10.48
CA ILE A 158 6.68 7.90 -11.75
C ILE A 158 6.40 9.21 -12.48
N LEU A 159 5.11 9.58 -12.58
CA LEU A 159 4.66 10.81 -13.23
C LEU A 159 5.17 12.07 -12.53
N SER A 160 5.50 11.97 -11.24
CA SER A 160 6.06 13.06 -10.44
C SER A 160 7.59 12.97 -10.32
N ALA A 161 8.27 12.25 -11.21
CA ALA A 161 9.74 12.19 -11.29
C ALA A 161 10.45 11.32 -10.22
N SER A 162 9.80 10.29 -9.67
CA SER A 162 10.50 9.24 -8.90
C SER A 162 10.21 7.83 -9.43
N ALA A 163 11.15 7.32 -10.22
CA ALA A 163 11.10 5.95 -10.74
C ALA A 163 11.19 4.90 -9.63
N LEU A 164 12.02 5.13 -8.61
CA LEU A 164 12.26 4.16 -7.55
C LEU A 164 11.04 3.99 -6.62
N ILE A 165 10.44 5.10 -6.16
CA ILE A 165 9.17 5.06 -5.41
C ILE A 165 8.07 4.47 -6.30
N GLY A 166 8.10 4.79 -7.59
CA GLY A 166 7.24 4.21 -8.61
C GLY A 166 7.28 2.69 -8.66
N MET A 167 8.48 2.12 -8.76
CA MET A 167 8.71 0.67 -8.78
C MET A 167 8.19 0.00 -7.51
N TYR A 168 8.36 0.63 -6.36
CA TYR A 168 7.84 0.13 -5.09
C TYR A 168 6.32 0.16 -4.99
N GLY A 169 5.67 1.20 -5.52
CA GLY A 169 4.21 1.24 -5.62
C GLY A 169 3.66 0.17 -6.56
N LEU A 170 4.28 0.03 -7.74
CA LEU A 170 3.93 -1.02 -8.70
C LEU A 170 4.11 -2.42 -8.09
N ALA A 171 5.21 -2.64 -7.36
CA ALA A 171 5.46 -3.89 -6.64
C ALA A 171 4.39 -4.20 -5.60
N LEU A 172 3.97 -3.20 -4.82
CA LEU A 172 2.88 -3.37 -3.88
C LEU A 172 1.56 -3.70 -4.60
N GLY A 173 1.25 -2.98 -5.69
CA GLY A 173 0.06 -3.25 -6.50
C GLY A 173 0.06 -4.67 -7.07
N ALA A 174 1.21 -5.14 -7.53
CA ALA A 174 1.42 -6.50 -8.01
C ALA A 174 1.30 -7.55 -6.88
N ALA A 175 1.84 -7.28 -5.70
CA ALA A 175 1.67 -8.17 -4.54
C ALA A 175 0.19 -8.28 -4.13
N CYS A 176 -0.52 -7.14 -4.10
CA CYS A 176 -1.94 -7.08 -3.80
C CYS A 176 -2.79 -7.79 -4.87
N SER A 177 -2.40 -7.77 -6.14
CA SER A 177 -3.13 -8.49 -7.19
C SER A 177 -2.93 -10.00 -7.10
N GLY A 178 -1.75 -10.46 -6.65
CA GLY A 178 -1.52 -11.86 -6.28
C GLY A 178 -2.48 -12.33 -5.17
N PHE A 179 -2.61 -11.54 -4.09
CA PHE A 179 -3.60 -11.81 -3.04
C PHE A 179 -5.04 -11.77 -3.56
N LEU A 180 -5.38 -10.77 -4.38
CA LEU A 180 -6.72 -10.64 -4.97
C LEU A 180 -7.08 -11.85 -5.83
N LEU A 181 -6.13 -12.41 -6.58
CA LEU A 181 -6.36 -13.61 -7.39
C LEU A 181 -6.71 -14.81 -6.50
N VAL A 182 -6.04 -14.98 -5.36
CA VAL A 182 -6.42 -16.02 -4.38
C VAL A 182 -7.82 -15.76 -3.82
N ALA A 183 -8.15 -14.51 -3.49
CA ALA A 183 -9.48 -14.14 -3.01
C ALA A 183 -10.57 -14.33 -4.09
N MET A 184 -10.25 -14.20 -5.37
CA MET A 184 -11.17 -14.49 -6.49
C MET A 184 -11.47 -15.99 -6.62
N ILE A 185 -10.48 -16.86 -6.38
CA ILE A 185 -10.63 -18.32 -6.51
C ILE A 185 -11.30 -18.92 -5.27
N PHE A 186 -10.88 -18.48 -4.08
CA PHE A 186 -11.29 -19.09 -2.81
C PHE A 186 -12.30 -18.27 -2.01
N GLY A 187 -12.68 -17.08 -2.50
CA GLY A 187 -13.68 -16.22 -1.88
C GLY A 187 -13.28 -15.75 -0.48
N SER A 188 -14.21 -15.85 0.47
CA SER A 188 -14.04 -15.43 1.86
C SER A 188 -13.04 -16.27 2.67
N ARG A 189 -12.57 -17.41 2.13
CA ARG A 189 -11.56 -18.25 2.80
C ARG A 189 -10.19 -17.60 2.86
N ALA A 190 -9.88 -16.71 1.92
CA ALA A 190 -8.67 -15.91 1.95
C ALA A 190 -8.84 -14.76 2.96
N ALA A 191 -8.57 -15.02 4.24
CA ALA A 191 -8.65 -13.97 5.26
C ALA A 191 -7.61 -12.87 4.98
N ALA A 192 -8.07 -11.66 4.60
CA ALA A 192 -7.20 -10.49 4.51
C ALA A 192 -6.67 -10.10 5.90
N GLY A 193 -7.59 -10.02 6.87
CA GLY A 193 -7.26 -9.67 8.24
C GLY A 193 -6.69 -8.25 8.37
N THR A 194 -6.34 -7.89 9.59
CA THR A 194 -5.65 -6.64 9.89
C THR A 194 -4.23 -6.64 9.33
N SER A 195 -3.60 -7.82 9.21
CA SER A 195 -2.30 -8.05 8.54
C SER A 195 -2.22 -7.42 7.15
N PHE A 196 -3.15 -7.80 6.26
CA PHE A 196 -3.13 -7.31 4.88
C PHE A 196 -3.43 -5.83 4.80
N THR A 197 -4.51 -5.41 5.48
CA THR A 197 -5.01 -4.03 5.36
C THR A 197 -4.05 -3.02 5.97
N LEU A 198 -3.39 -3.38 7.08
CA LEU A 198 -2.39 -2.53 7.71
C LEU A 198 -1.13 -2.44 6.84
N ALA A 199 -0.61 -3.57 6.36
CA ALA A 199 0.58 -3.57 5.49
C ALA A 199 0.32 -2.82 4.18
N ALA A 200 -0.74 -3.17 3.45
CA ALA A 200 -1.05 -2.55 2.17
C ALA A 200 -1.39 -1.05 2.33
N GLY A 201 -2.19 -0.69 3.33
CA GLY A 201 -2.56 0.70 3.60
C GLY A 201 -1.36 1.55 4.04
N LEU A 202 -0.51 1.03 4.92
CA LEU A 202 0.66 1.76 5.40
C LEU A 202 1.73 1.91 4.32
N ILE A 203 2.08 0.82 3.62
CA ILE A 203 3.09 0.89 2.55
C ILE A 203 2.62 1.85 1.46
N ALA A 204 1.36 1.74 0.99
CA ALA A 204 0.85 2.63 -0.05
C ALA A 204 0.82 4.10 0.38
N SER A 205 0.37 4.39 1.61
CA SER A 205 0.31 5.77 2.10
C SER A 205 1.70 6.36 2.36
N LEU A 206 2.66 5.57 2.84
CA LEU A 206 4.06 6.00 2.95
C LEU A 206 4.70 6.23 1.58
N LEU A 207 4.38 5.42 0.57
CA LEU A 207 4.84 5.65 -0.80
C LEU A 207 4.21 6.91 -1.40
N ALA A 208 2.92 7.16 -1.16
CA ALA A 208 2.25 8.40 -1.57
C ALA A 208 2.81 9.64 -0.85
N ALA A 209 3.07 9.55 0.45
CA ALA A 209 3.75 10.61 1.22
C ALA A 209 5.20 10.80 0.75
N GLY A 210 5.90 9.72 0.42
CA GLY A 210 7.23 9.78 -0.20
C GLY A 210 7.19 10.50 -1.54
N ALA A 211 6.20 10.20 -2.39
CA ALA A 211 6.01 10.91 -3.65
C ALA A 211 5.68 12.39 -3.45
N LEU A 212 4.88 12.74 -2.45
CA LEU A 212 4.58 14.14 -2.08
C LEU A 212 5.83 14.90 -1.64
N LEU A 213 6.67 14.30 -0.78
CA LEU A 213 7.82 14.97 -0.18
C LEU A 213 9.08 14.96 -1.05
N LEU A 214 9.31 13.87 -1.77
CA LEU A 214 10.55 13.60 -2.52
C LEU A 214 10.37 13.73 -4.03
N ALA A 215 9.16 13.48 -4.54
CA ALA A 215 8.85 13.48 -5.96
C ALA A 215 7.91 14.64 -6.35
N LYS A 216 7.79 15.72 -5.56
CA LYS A 216 6.93 16.88 -5.92
C LYS A 216 5.49 16.52 -6.35
N LEU A 217 4.94 15.37 -5.95
CA LEU A 217 3.57 14.98 -6.26
C LEU A 217 2.64 16.04 -5.64
N PRO A 218 1.64 16.58 -6.35
CA PRO A 218 0.75 17.55 -5.77
C PRO A 218 -0.11 16.93 -4.65
N TRP A 219 -0.36 17.72 -3.60
CA TRP A 219 -1.11 17.27 -2.42
C TRP A 219 -2.52 16.75 -2.77
N HIS A 220 -3.17 17.32 -3.79
CA HIS A 220 -4.50 16.91 -4.22
C HIS A 220 -4.50 15.52 -4.88
N ALA A 221 -3.41 15.11 -5.55
CA ALA A 221 -3.27 13.76 -6.08
C ALA A 221 -3.07 12.74 -4.95
N ALA A 222 -2.27 13.10 -3.93
CA ALA A 222 -2.12 12.27 -2.73
C ALA A 222 -3.46 12.13 -1.97
N ALA A 223 -4.23 13.21 -1.85
CA ALA A 223 -5.56 13.18 -1.24
C ALA A 223 -6.54 12.27 -2.02
N ALA A 224 -6.48 12.27 -3.35
CA ALA A 224 -7.27 11.36 -4.17
C ALA A 224 -6.92 9.88 -3.91
N LEU A 225 -5.64 9.55 -3.70
CA LEU A 225 -5.23 8.19 -3.33
C LEU A 225 -5.83 7.74 -2.00
N ALA A 226 -5.94 8.62 -1.01
CA ALA A 226 -6.57 8.28 0.27
C ALA A 226 -8.06 7.92 0.15
N LEU A 227 -8.72 8.31 -0.95
CA LEU A 227 -10.12 7.98 -1.22
C LEU A 227 -10.29 6.59 -1.88
N VAL A 228 -9.21 5.93 -2.31
CA VAL A 228 -9.29 4.60 -2.96
C VAL A 228 -9.99 3.56 -2.06
N PRO A 229 -9.65 3.41 -0.76
CA PRO A 229 -10.34 2.43 0.09
C PRO A 229 -11.81 2.79 0.35
N ALA A 230 -12.16 4.09 0.27
CA ALA A 230 -13.55 4.54 0.38
C ALA A 230 -14.36 4.19 -0.88
N ALA A 231 -13.76 4.29 -2.07
CA ALA A 231 -14.41 3.96 -3.34
C ALA A 231 -14.84 2.49 -3.42
N VAL A 232 -14.05 1.59 -2.86
CA VAL A 232 -14.36 0.14 -2.85
C VAL A 232 -15.49 -0.23 -1.89
N ARG A 233 -15.98 0.72 -1.07
CA ARG A 233 -17.17 0.54 -0.22
C ARG A 233 -18.48 0.70 -0.98
N LEU A 234 -18.45 1.16 -2.22
CA LEU A 234 -19.63 1.22 -3.08
C LEU A 234 -20.31 -0.15 -3.17
N PRO A 235 -21.65 -0.17 -3.37
CA PRO A 235 -22.41 -1.41 -3.37
C PRO A 235 -21.85 -2.38 -4.41
N LEU A 236 -21.51 -3.58 -3.96
CA LEU A 236 -21.08 -4.68 -4.82
C LEU A 236 -22.27 -5.62 -5.06
N PRO A 237 -22.31 -6.32 -6.20
CA PRO A 237 -23.31 -7.37 -6.41
C PRO A 237 -23.06 -8.54 -5.45
N GLU A 238 -23.70 -8.50 -4.28
CA GLU A 238 -23.49 -9.48 -3.18
C GLU A 238 -23.83 -10.92 -3.58
N ARG A 239 -24.74 -11.08 -4.56
CA ARG A 239 -25.18 -12.39 -5.08
C ARG A 239 -24.31 -12.94 -6.22
N ALA A 240 -23.35 -12.16 -6.72
CA ALA A 240 -22.50 -12.57 -7.84
C ALA A 240 -21.28 -13.40 -7.40
N HIS A 241 -20.68 -14.11 -8.35
CA HIS A 241 -19.45 -14.87 -8.13
C HIS A 241 -18.31 -13.97 -7.61
N PRO A 242 -17.43 -14.44 -6.69
CA PRO A 242 -16.32 -13.67 -6.12
C PRO A 242 -15.44 -12.96 -7.16
N ALA A 243 -15.23 -13.59 -8.32
CA ALA A 243 -14.50 -13.00 -9.44
C ALA A 243 -15.15 -11.72 -9.97
N LEU A 244 -16.48 -11.68 -10.12
CA LEU A 244 -17.18 -10.47 -10.60
C LEU A 244 -17.10 -9.36 -9.55
N GLN A 245 -17.24 -9.71 -8.27
CA GLN A 245 -17.08 -8.74 -7.18
C GLN A 245 -15.68 -8.13 -7.18
N ALA A 246 -14.65 -8.94 -7.41
CA ALA A 246 -13.27 -8.47 -7.51
C ALA A 246 -13.04 -7.54 -8.70
N VAL A 247 -13.62 -7.87 -9.87
CA VAL A 247 -13.54 -7.01 -11.06
C VAL A 247 -14.20 -5.67 -10.80
N VAL A 248 -15.43 -5.64 -10.27
CA VAL A 248 -16.15 -4.40 -9.97
C VAL A 248 -15.43 -3.58 -8.90
N ALA A 249 -14.97 -4.22 -7.82
CA ALA A 249 -14.17 -3.57 -6.78
C ALA A 249 -12.87 -2.97 -7.34
N SER A 250 -12.20 -3.69 -8.24
CA SER A 250 -10.97 -3.21 -8.90
C SER A 250 -11.27 -2.04 -9.82
N ILE A 251 -12.39 -2.03 -10.53
CA ILE A 251 -12.80 -0.88 -11.36
C ILE A 251 -12.98 0.37 -10.49
N TYR A 252 -13.66 0.26 -9.34
CA TYR A 252 -13.80 1.40 -8.42
C TYR A 252 -12.46 1.88 -7.87
N ALA A 253 -11.59 0.96 -7.46
CA ALA A 253 -10.26 1.31 -6.95
C ALA A 253 -9.40 1.98 -8.04
N LEU A 254 -9.40 1.42 -9.25
CA LEU A 254 -8.63 1.91 -10.38
C LEU A 254 -9.16 3.23 -10.94
N ALA A 255 -10.47 3.49 -10.89
CA ALA A 255 -11.02 4.77 -11.32
C ALA A 255 -10.49 5.92 -10.47
N VAL A 256 -10.45 5.74 -9.14
CA VAL A 256 -9.90 6.75 -8.21
C VAL A 256 -8.37 6.84 -8.32
N ALA A 257 -7.68 5.70 -8.50
CA ALA A 257 -6.25 5.69 -8.76
C ALA A 257 -5.90 6.41 -10.07
N ALA A 258 -6.68 6.22 -11.13
CA ALA A 258 -6.52 6.90 -12.41
C ALA A 258 -6.73 8.41 -12.29
N LEU A 259 -7.68 8.85 -11.46
CA LEU A 259 -7.86 10.27 -11.13
C LEU A 259 -6.59 10.85 -10.48
N ALA A 260 -6.00 10.14 -9.51
CA ALA A 260 -4.74 10.57 -8.89
C ALA A 260 -3.60 10.66 -9.92
N CYS A 261 -3.47 9.67 -10.80
CA CYS A 261 -2.48 9.67 -11.88
C CYS A 261 -2.71 10.84 -12.86
N ALA A 262 -3.96 11.12 -13.24
CA ALA A 262 -4.32 12.23 -14.11
C ALA A 262 -3.96 13.59 -13.49
N LEU A 263 -4.23 13.75 -12.20
CA LEU A 263 -3.85 14.95 -11.44
C LEU A 263 -2.32 15.11 -11.37
N ALA A 264 -1.58 14.03 -11.12
CA ALA A 264 -0.12 14.03 -11.13
C ALA A 264 0.44 14.42 -12.52
N TRP A 265 -0.14 13.89 -13.59
CA TRP A 265 0.25 14.21 -14.97
C TRP A 265 -0.07 15.65 -15.36
N LEU A 266 -1.22 16.18 -14.94
CA LEU A 266 -1.57 17.58 -15.18
C LEU A 266 -0.63 18.53 -14.45
N ALA A 267 -0.22 18.17 -13.23
CA ALA A 267 0.73 18.96 -12.45
C ALA A 267 2.15 18.92 -13.01
N SER A 268 2.59 17.81 -13.61
CA SER A 268 3.93 17.71 -14.21
C SER A 268 4.09 18.49 -15.52
N ARG A 269 2.99 18.94 -16.13
CA ARG A 269 2.98 19.76 -17.35
C ARG A 269 2.98 21.27 -17.09
N ARG A 270 2.87 21.70 -15.83
CA ARG A 270 2.91 23.12 -15.44
C ARG A 270 4.32 23.49 -15.00
#